data_AF-A0A2E4LEZ8-F1
#
_entry.id   AF-A0A2E4LEZ8-F1
#
_cell.length_a   1.000
_cell.length_b   1.000
_cell.length_c   1.000
_cell.angle_alpha   90.00
_cell.angle_beta   90.00
_cell.angle_gamma   90.00
#
_symmetry.space_group_name_H-M   'P 1'
#
loop_
_entity.id
_entity.type
_entity.pdbx_description
1 polymer ?
#
loop_
_entity_poly.entity_id
_entity_poly.type
_entity_poly.pdbx_seq_one_letter_code
_entity_poly.pdbx_strand_id
1 'polypeptide(L)'
;MSISFEEIRKLARLSKLQISTENECLVKERLENVLALVDQLQEAETKNTHVESSRTGYSQRLRSDKEVRAVNRIELQDCAPEISEGFYKVPRIID
;
A
#
# COMPACT_ATOMS: atom_id res chain seq x y z
N MET A 1 -9.41 20.97 -0.33
CA MET A 1 -9.76 20.66 1.08
C MET A 1 -8.58 20.98 2.02
N SER A 2 -8.79 21.15 3.33
CA SER A 2 -7.70 21.37 4.31
C SER A 2 -7.49 20.13 5.16
N ILE A 3 -6.23 19.74 5.40
CA ILE A 3 -5.87 18.52 6.14
C ILE A 3 -5.27 18.90 7.49
N SER A 4 -5.68 18.22 8.55
CA SER A 4 -5.14 18.38 9.90
C SER A 4 -3.87 17.55 10.12
N PHE A 5 -3.03 17.94 11.08
CA PHE A 5 -1.87 17.14 11.47
C PHE A 5 -2.25 15.78 12.08
N GLU A 6 -3.41 15.68 12.72
CA GLU A 6 -3.94 14.42 13.23
C GLU A 6 -4.24 13.42 12.10
N GLU A 7 -4.81 13.91 10.98
CA GLU A 7 -5.07 13.09 9.80
C GLU A 7 -3.78 12.59 9.16
N ILE A 8 -2.74 13.43 9.08
CA ILE A 8 -1.43 13.03 8.56
C ILE A 8 -0.83 11.92 9.42
N ARG A 9 -0.86 12.06 10.75
CA ARG A 9 -0.38 11.01 11.67
C ARG A 9 -1.19 9.73 11.56
N LYS A 10 -2.51 9.84 11.38
CA LYS A 10 -3.39 8.70 11.14
C LYS A 10 -3.04 7.97 9.84
N LEU A 11 -2.82 8.71 8.75
CA LEU A 11 -2.41 8.16 7.46
C LEU A 11 -1.02 7.50 7.51
N ALA A 12 -0.08 8.13 8.20
CA ALA A 12 1.25 7.58 8.44
C ALA A 12 1.17 6.23 9.18
N ARG A 13 0.34 6.15 10.23
CA ARG A 13 0.10 4.91 10.97
C ARG A 13 -0.54 3.81 10.12
N LEU A 14 -1.53 4.16 9.29
CA LEU A 14 -2.19 3.21 8.39
C LEU A 14 -1.22 2.66 7.35
N SER A 15 -0.31 3.50 6.85
CA SER A 15 0.66 3.15 5.80
C SER A 15 1.97 2.57 6.36
N LYS A 16 2.09 2.43 7.69
CA LYS A 16 3.32 2.00 8.38
C LYS A 16 4.54 2.87 8.05
N LEU A 17 4.32 4.16 7.83
CA LEU A 17 5.36 5.15 7.58
C LEU A 17 5.63 5.96 8.84
N GLN A 18 6.91 6.15 9.16
CA GLN A 18 7.34 7.07 10.21
C GLN A 18 7.65 8.42 9.57
N ILE A 19 6.96 9.47 10.01
CA ILE A 19 7.18 10.85 9.56
C ILE A 19 7.76 11.62 10.74
N SER A 20 8.90 12.27 10.54
CA SER A 20 9.48 13.16 11.55
C SER A 20 8.65 14.44 11.69
N THR A 21 8.63 15.02 12.88
CA THR A 21 7.92 16.28 13.16
C THR A 21 8.38 17.42 12.26
N GLU A 22 9.66 17.45 11.90
CA GLU A 22 10.26 18.41 10.95
C GLU A 22 9.65 18.32 9.55
N ASN A 23 9.26 17.12 9.13
CA ASN A 23 8.69 16.87 7.81
C ASN A 23 7.16 16.95 7.79
N GLU A 24 6.48 16.99 8.94
CA GLU A 24 5.00 17.01 9.00
C GLU A 24 4.42 18.20 8.21
N CYS A 25 5.00 19.40 8.34
CA CYS A 25 4.55 20.58 7.60
C CYS A 25 4.73 20.43 6.08
N LEU A 26 5.89 19.92 5.66
CA LEU A 26 6.18 19.70 4.24
C LEU A 26 5.26 18.65 3.62
N VAL A 27 5.01 17.55 4.34
CA VAL A 27 4.11 16.48 3.90
C VAL A 27 2.68 17.00 3.79
N LYS A 28 2.24 17.83 4.77
CA LYS A 28 0.94 18.48 4.73
C LYS A 28 0.76 19.29 3.44
N GLU A 29 1.68 20.21 3.18
CA GLU A 29 1.61 21.10 2.01
C GLU A 29 1.58 20.30 0.70
N ARG A 30 2.44 19.29 0.57
CA ARG A 30 2.48 18.43 -0.62
C ARG A 30 1.18 17.65 -0.81
N LEU A 31 0.61 17.12 0.28
CA LEU A 31 -0.64 16.37 0.21
C LEU A 31 -1.82 17.28 -0.16
N GLU A 32 -1.87 18.49 0.40
CA GLU A 32 -2.89 19.50 0.04
C GLU A 32 -2.81 19.89 -1.43
N ASN A 33 -1.61 20.08 -1.98
CA ASN A 33 -1.40 20.36 -3.40
C ASN A 33 -1.87 19.20 -4.30
N VAL A 34 -1.60 17.95 -3.91
CA VAL A 34 -2.07 16.76 -4.65
C VAL A 34 -3.59 16.65 -4.58
N LEU A 35 -4.20 16.86 -3.41
CA LEU A 35 -5.66 16.84 -3.30
C LEU A 35 -6.31 17.96 -4.09
N ALA A 36 -5.72 19.17 -4.11
CA ALA A 36 -6.21 20.26 -4.94
C ALA A 36 -6.16 19.93 -6.44
N LEU A 37 -5.13 19.22 -6.90
CA LEU A 37 -5.07 18.71 -8.27
C LEU A 37 -6.16 17.66 -8.55
N VAL A 38 -6.39 16.74 -7.61
CA VAL A 38 -7.44 15.70 -7.74
C VAL A 38 -8.84 16.31 -7.69
N ASP A 39 -9.04 17.36 -6.90
CA ASP A 39 -10.32 18.09 -6.80
C ASP A 39 -10.77 18.64 -8.18
N GLN A 40 -9.83 18.94 -9.09
CA GLN A 40 -10.15 19.36 -10.47
C GLN A 40 -10.92 18.28 -11.26
N LEU A 41 -10.75 17.00 -10.91
CA LEU A 41 -11.47 15.90 -11.57
C LEU A 41 -12.97 15.90 -11.23
N GLN A 42 -13.40 16.62 -10.19
CA GLN A 42 -14.83 16.74 -9.84
C GLN A 42 -15.62 17.54 -10.88
N GLU A 43 -14.95 18.35 -11.72
CA GLU A 43 -15.59 19.09 -12.81
C GLU A 43 -16.07 18.17 -13.94
N ALA A 44 -15.54 16.94 -14.03
CA ALA A 44 -15.95 15.98 -15.03
C ALA A 44 -17.27 15.30 -14.65
N GLU A 45 -18.23 15.29 -15.58
CA GLU A 45 -19.53 14.61 -15.41
C GLU A 45 -19.36 13.08 -15.42
N THR A 46 -19.83 12.41 -14.37
CA THR A 46 -19.65 10.95 -14.16
C THR A 46 -20.95 10.21 -13.83
N LYS A 47 -22.13 10.86 -13.81
CA LYS A 47 -23.38 10.25 -13.34
C LYS A 47 -23.84 9.00 -14.08
N ASN A 48 -23.30 8.69 -15.25
CA ASN A 48 -23.69 7.50 -16.04
C ASN A 48 -22.48 6.77 -16.68
N THR A 49 -21.27 6.97 -16.16
CA THR A 49 -20.06 6.30 -16.70
C THR A 49 -19.84 4.96 -16.02
N HIS A 50 -19.63 3.90 -16.81
CA HIS A 50 -19.30 2.58 -16.28
C HIS A 50 -17.84 2.57 -15.76
N VAL A 51 -17.65 2.10 -14.53
CA VAL A 51 -16.31 1.95 -13.93
C VAL A 51 -15.77 0.58 -14.31
N GLU A 52 -14.82 0.53 -15.26
CA GLU A 52 -14.09 -0.69 -15.59
C GLU A 52 -12.74 -0.74 -14.86
N SER A 53 -12.64 -1.63 -13.86
CA SER A 53 -11.41 -1.82 -13.08
C SER A 53 -10.33 -2.62 -13.83
N SER A 54 -10.71 -3.34 -14.89
CA SER A 54 -9.82 -4.16 -15.71
C SER A 54 -9.92 -3.73 -17.16
N ARG A 55 -8.84 -3.18 -17.73
CA ARG A 55 -8.80 -2.72 -19.15
C ARG A 55 -8.95 -3.84 -20.17
N THR A 56 -8.74 -5.08 -19.77
CA THR A 56 -8.55 -6.24 -20.66
C THR A 56 -9.68 -7.26 -20.53
N GLY A 57 -10.73 -6.97 -19.76
CA GLY A 57 -11.94 -7.81 -19.68
C GLY A 57 -11.69 -9.24 -19.23
N TYR A 58 -10.62 -9.48 -18.44
CA TYR A 58 -10.23 -10.82 -18.03
C TYR A 58 -11.37 -11.54 -17.32
N SER A 59 -11.73 -12.72 -17.82
CA SER A 59 -12.61 -13.65 -17.11
C SER A 59 -11.89 -14.26 -15.91
N GLN A 60 -12.66 -14.87 -15.00
CA GLN A 60 -12.11 -15.59 -13.85
C GLN A 60 -11.30 -16.81 -14.32
N ARG A 61 -9.98 -16.66 -14.44
CA ARG A 61 -9.09 -17.74 -14.82
C ARG A 61 -8.98 -18.75 -13.69
N LEU A 62 -9.44 -19.98 -13.93
CA LEU A 62 -9.26 -21.08 -12.99
C LEU A 62 -7.81 -21.59 -13.03
N ARG A 63 -7.28 -21.91 -11.85
CA ARG A 63 -6.01 -22.64 -11.69
C ARG A 63 -6.33 -24.12 -11.49
N SER A 64 -5.68 -25.00 -12.25
CA SER A 64 -5.81 -26.45 -12.02
C SER A 64 -5.30 -26.82 -10.63
N ASP A 65 -6.01 -27.74 -9.96
CA ASP A 65 -5.58 -28.28 -8.68
C ASP A 65 -4.47 -29.32 -8.88
N LYS A 66 -3.26 -28.82 -9.09
CA LYS A 66 -2.03 -29.62 -9.23
C LYS A 66 -1.02 -29.13 -8.22
N GLU A 67 -0.29 -30.06 -7.61
CA GLU A 67 0.84 -29.70 -6.74
C GLU A 67 1.94 -29.03 -7.58
N VAL A 68 2.50 -27.95 -7.03
CA VAL A 68 3.72 -27.33 -7.55
C VAL A 68 4.79 -27.62 -6.51
N ARG A 69 5.67 -28.59 -6.76
CA ARG A 69 6.80 -28.90 -5.88
C ARG A 69 8.06 -28.22 -6.38
N ALA A 70 8.49 -27.20 -5.65
CA ALA A 70 9.88 -26.88 -5.33
C ALA A 70 9.90 -25.63 -4.43
N VAL A 71 9.67 -25.81 -3.13
CA VAL A 71 9.97 -24.75 -2.16
C VAL A 71 11.43 -24.94 -1.75
N ASN A 72 12.35 -24.21 -2.39
CA ASN A 72 13.74 -24.19 -1.95
C ASN A 72 13.86 -23.18 -0.80
N ARG A 73 13.86 -23.69 0.44
CA ARG A 73 13.94 -22.84 1.63
C ARG A 73 15.19 -21.96 1.63
N ILE A 74 16.31 -22.46 1.10
CA ILE A 74 17.58 -21.73 1.06
C ILE A 74 17.45 -20.52 0.13
N GLU A 75 16.94 -20.73 -1.08
CA GLU A 75 16.70 -19.64 -2.05
C GLU A 75 15.72 -18.59 -1.52
N LEU A 76 14.66 -19.02 -0.83
CA LEU A 76 13.65 -18.11 -0.27
C LEU A 76 14.16 -17.30 0.94
N GLN A 77 15.19 -17.79 1.62
CA GLN A 77 15.76 -17.15 2.81
C GLN A 77 16.99 -16.30 2.50
N ASP A 78 17.52 -16.37 1.28
CA ASP A 78 18.71 -15.62 0.85
C ASP A 78 18.49 -14.10 0.89
N CYS A 79 17.29 -13.63 0.55
CA CYS A 79 16.93 -12.21 0.60
C CYS A 79 16.41 -11.73 1.97
N ALA A 80 16.37 -12.62 2.97
CA ALA A 80 15.81 -12.32 4.28
C ALA A 80 16.75 -11.45 5.12
N PRO A 81 16.25 -10.39 5.79
CA PRO A 81 17.08 -9.58 6.68
C PRO A 81 17.66 -10.35 7.87
N GLU A 82 16.89 -11.26 8.46
CA GLU A 82 17.33 -12.07 9.60
C GLU A 82 16.63 -13.43 9.59
N ILE A 83 17.43 -14.49 9.78
CA ILE A 83 16.96 -15.88 9.83
C ILE A 83 17.48 -16.58 11.07
N SER A 84 16.67 -17.43 11.67
CA SER A 84 17.06 -18.26 12.81
C SER A 84 16.38 -19.61 12.73
N GLU A 85 17.15 -20.70 12.77
CA GLU A 85 16.64 -22.09 12.75
C GLU A 85 15.67 -22.41 11.58
N GLY A 86 15.74 -21.64 10.49
CA GLY A 86 14.85 -21.78 9.36
C GLY A 86 13.56 -20.94 9.41
N PHE A 87 13.46 -20.00 10.35
CA PHE A 87 12.38 -19.02 10.45
C PHE A 87 12.88 -17.62 10.10
N TYR A 88 11.98 -16.80 9.54
CA TYR A 88 12.21 -15.36 9.42
C TYR A 88 12.06 -14.73 10.80
N LYS A 89 13.13 -14.10 11.28
CA LYS A 89 13.13 -13.48 12.59
C LYS A 89 12.54 -12.09 12.50
N VAL A 90 11.58 -11.81 13.37
CA VAL A 90 10.92 -10.49 13.48
C VAL A 90 10.90 -10.05 14.94
N PRO A 91 10.84 -8.74 15.22
CA PRO A 91 10.62 -8.24 16.56
C PRO A 91 9.38 -8.88 17.18
N ARG A 92 9.49 -9.35 18.41
CA ARG A 92 8.36 -9.92 19.15
C ARG A 92 7.33 -8.82 19.38
N ILE A 93 6.10 -9.06 18.94
CA ILE A 93 4.96 -8.23 19.32
C ILE A 93 4.57 -8.62 20.74
N ILE A 94 4.66 -7.68 21.66
CA ILE A 94 4.14 -7.78 23.03
C ILE A 94 3.19 -6.59 23.19
N ASP A 95 1.95 -6.87 23.60
CA ASP A 95 0.96 -5.85 23.97
C ASP A 95 1.14 -5.41 25.43
#